data_AF-A0A1G9LEZ4-F1
#
_entry.id   AF-A0A1G9LEZ4-F1
#
_cell.length_a   1.000
_cell.length_b   1.000
_cell.length_c   1.000
_cell.angle_alpha   90.00
_cell.angle_beta   90.00
_cell.angle_gamma   90.00
#
_symmetry.space_group_name_H-M   'P 1'
#
loop_
_entity.id
_entity.type
_entity.pdbx_description
1 polymer ?
#
loop_
_entity_poly.entity_id
_entity_poly.type
_entity_poly.pdbx_seq_one_letter_code
_entity_poly.pdbx_strand_id
1 'polypeptide(L)'
;MQLKNFMEELVLQQLDGMIAKQESVCGCSRCRLDIAALALNYLSPRYIVTAEGETYTRIQALEQQFAVDVISALVKAITIVQARPRHGAE
;
A
#
# COMPACT_ATOMS: atom_id res chain seq x y z
N MET A 1 17.82 4.81 14.10
CA MET A 1 16.42 4.65 14.59
C MET A 1 15.56 5.64 13.83
N GLN A 2 14.48 5.20 13.19
CA GLN A 2 13.63 6.05 12.36
C GLN A 2 12.15 5.85 12.75
N LEU A 3 11.38 6.95 12.78
CA LEU A 3 9.93 6.93 12.94
C LEU A 3 9.29 6.72 11.57
N LYS A 4 8.50 5.65 11.40
CA LYS A 4 7.83 5.34 10.12
C LYS A 4 6.44 4.77 10.36
N ASN A 5 5.50 5.06 9.47
CA ASN A 5 4.23 4.35 9.42
C ASN A 5 4.44 2.99 8.75
N PHE A 6 4.26 1.94 9.54
CA PHE A 6 4.47 0.59 9.11
C PHE A 6 3.52 0.16 7.97
N MET A 7 2.31 0.72 7.96
CA MET A 7 1.30 0.39 6.94
C MET A 7 1.74 0.79 5.52
N GLU A 8 2.63 1.78 5.37
CA GLU A 8 3.11 2.24 4.05
C GLU A 8 3.84 1.11 3.31
N GLU A 9 4.71 0.39 4.00
CA GLU A 9 5.50 -0.67 3.40
C GLU A 9 4.64 -1.88 3.04
N LEU A 10 3.74 -2.26 3.94
CA LEU A 10 2.79 -3.35 3.72
C LEU A 10 1.85 -3.06 2.53
N VAL A 11 1.32 -1.85 2.45
CA VAL A 11 0.45 -1.42 1.35
C VAL A 11 1.20 -1.46 0.02
N LEU A 12 2.43 -0.95 -0.03
CA LEU A 12 3.24 -0.93 -1.25
C LEU A 12 3.61 -2.35 -1.72
N GLN A 13 4.04 -3.22 -0.81
CA GLN A 13 4.38 -4.62 -1.13
C GLN A 13 3.16 -5.38 -1.69
N GLN A 14 2.00 -5.24 -1.05
CA GLN A 14 0.77 -5.90 -1.50
C GLN A 14 0.26 -5.32 -2.83
N LEU A 15 0.37 -4.00 -3.02
CA LEU A 15 0.01 -3.34 -4.27
C LEU A 15 0.87 -3.84 -5.44
N ASP A 16 2.17 -3.96 -5.26
CA ASP A 16 3.08 -4.48 -6.29
C ASP A 16 2.69 -5.91 -6.69
N GLY A 17 2.37 -6.75 -5.70
CA GLY A 17 1.87 -8.10 -5.94
C GLY A 17 0.54 -8.15 -6.69
N MET A 18 -0.35 -7.17 -6.46
CA MET A 18 -1.62 -7.06 -7.20
C MET A 18 -1.42 -6.59 -8.63
N ILE A 19 -0.61 -5.55 -8.85
CA ILE A 19 -0.31 -5.02 -10.19
C ILE A 19 0.37 -6.10 -11.04
N ALA A 20 1.29 -6.88 -10.46
CA ALA A 20 1.95 -7.98 -11.16
C ALA A 20 0.98 -9.11 -11.59
N LYS A 21 -0.17 -9.25 -10.92
CA LYS A 21 -1.17 -10.29 -11.20
C LYS A 21 -2.36 -9.81 -12.03
N GLN A 22 -2.61 -8.50 -12.09
CA GLN A 22 -3.76 -7.90 -12.77
C GLN A 22 -3.31 -6.89 -13.82
N GLU A 23 -3.31 -7.31 -15.09
CA GLU A 23 -2.94 -6.45 -16.23
C GLU A 23 -3.87 -5.24 -16.40
N SER A 24 -5.08 -5.28 -15.84
CA SER A 24 -6.03 -4.16 -15.92
C SER A 24 -5.67 -2.98 -15.02
N VAL A 25 -4.79 -3.16 -14.02
CA VAL A 25 -4.37 -2.11 -13.09
C VAL A 25 -3.17 -1.38 -13.66
N CYS A 26 -3.27 -0.06 -13.83
CA CYS A 26 -2.14 0.74 -14.30
C CYS A 26 -1.01 0.76 -13.26
N GLY A 27 0.18 0.28 -13.66
CA GLY A 27 1.37 0.24 -12.82
C GLY A 27 2.27 1.48 -12.84
N CYS A 28 1.86 2.59 -13.47
CA CYS A 28 2.69 3.81 -13.50
C CYS A 28 2.87 4.40 -12.08
N SER A 29 3.97 5.15 -11.88
CA SER A 29 4.30 5.74 -10.57
C SER A 29 3.17 6.59 -10.00
N ARG A 30 2.50 7.38 -10.84
CA ARG A 30 1.38 8.24 -10.43
C ARG A 30 0.19 7.42 -9.90
N CYS A 31 -0.32 6.46 -10.68
CA CYS A 31 -1.44 5.62 -10.26
C CYS A 31 -1.08 4.80 -9.02
N ARG A 32 0.13 4.25 -8.96
CA ARG A 32 0.62 3.49 -7.80
C ARG A 32 0.60 4.33 -6.53
N LEU A 33 1.07 5.58 -6.57
CA LEU A 33 1.06 6.50 -5.43
C LEU A 33 -0.36 6.94 -5.06
N ASP A 34 -1.21 7.25 -6.05
CA ASP A 34 -2.60 7.63 -5.81
C ASP A 34 -3.38 6.47 -5.13
N ILE A 35 -3.19 5.23 -5.59
CA ILE A 35 -3.78 4.03 -4.99
C ILE A 35 -3.29 3.84 -3.55
N ALA A 36 -1.97 3.89 -3.33
CA ALA A 36 -1.37 3.73 -2.01
C ALA A 36 -1.87 4.81 -1.03
N ALA A 37 -1.92 6.07 -1.44
CA ALA A 37 -2.41 7.17 -0.62
C ALA A 37 -3.87 6.99 -0.24
N LEU A 38 -4.74 6.61 -1.19
CA LEU A 38 -6.15 6.32 -0.90
C LEU A 38 -6.30 5.14 0.06
N ALA A 39 -5.57 4.05 -0.18
CA ALA A 39 -5.62 2.88 0.70
C ALA A 39 -5.17 3.21 2.12
N LEU A 40 -4.06 3.95 2.28
CA LEU A 40 -3.55 4.38 3.59
C LEU A 40 -4.53 5.29 4.33
N ASN A 41 -5.29 6.14 3.64
CA ASN A 41 -6.33 6.98 4.26
C ASN A 41 -7.51 6.16 4.81
N TYR A 42 -7.74 4.94 4.30
CA TYR A 42 -8.76 4.03 4.83
C TYR A 42 -8.26 3.15 5.98
N LEU A 43 -6.95 3.08 6.20
CA LEU A 43 -6.32 2.23 7.19
C LEU A 43 -5.89 3.06 8.40
N SER A 44 -5.93 2.45 9.58
CA SER A 44 -5.37 3.10 10.78
C SER A 44 -3.85 3.12 10.67
N PRO A 45 -3.17 4.29 10.80
CA PRO A 45 -1.72 4.35 10.73
C PRO A 45 -1.10 3.63 11.92
N ARG A 46 0.05 3.00 11.70
CA ARG A 46 0.80 2.26 12.72
C ARG A 46 2.23 2.76 12.75
N TYR A 47 2.46 3.81 13.53
CA TYR A 47 3.80 4.37 13.68
C TYR A 47 4.63 3.58 14.67
N ILE A 48 5.84 3.24 14.26
CA ILE A 48 6.84 2.57 15.09
C ILE A 48 8.19 3.26 14.95
N VAL A 49 9.04 3.09 15.97
CA VAL A 49 10.44 3.49 15.93
C VAL A 49 11.28 2.22 15.89
N THR A 50 12.04 2.01 14.81
CA THR A 50 12.85 0.80 14.64
C THR A 50 14.30 1.11 14.30
N ALA A 51 15.19 0.16 14.65
CA ALA A 51 16.49 0.04 14.01
C ALA A 51 16.36 -0.85 12.76
N GLU A 52 17.15 -0.60 11.71
CA GLU A 52 16.96 -1.16 10.36
C GLU A 52 16.70 -2.68 10.33
N GLY A 53 17.35 -3.47 11.20
CA GLY A 53 17.20 -4.94 11.26
C GLY A 53 16.01 -5.50 12.06
N GLU A 54 15.42 -4.74 12.98
CA GLU A 54 14.31 -5.22 13.84
C GLU A 54 12.93 -5.13 13.13
N THR A 55 12.93 -4.51 11.95
CA THR A 55 11.72 -4.19 11.19
C THR A 55 11.11 -5.43 10.56
N TYR A 56 11.91 -6.32 9.96
CA TYR A 56 11.43 -7.43 9.11
C TYR A 56 10.58 -8.47 9.85
N THR A 57 10.95 -8.85 11.07
CA THR A 57 10.17 -9.81 11.87
C THR A 57 8.84 -9.22 12.33
N ARG A 58 8.81 -7.92 12.63
CA ARG A 58 7.57 -7.20 12.94
C ARG A 58 6.69 -7.02 11.69
N ILE A 59 7.30 -6.88 10.50
CA ILE A 59 6.57 -6.82 9.22
C ILE A 59 5.72 -8.06 9.03
N GLN A 60 6.34 -9.25 9.09
CA GLN A 60 5.64 -10.50 8.79
C GLN A 60 4.48 -10.78 9.76
N ALA A 61 4.66 -10.46 11.04
CA ALA A 61 3.61 -10.63 12.03
C ALA A 61 2.42 -9.67 11.77
N LEU A 62 2.71 -8.41 11.45
CA LEU A 62 1.68 -7.41 11.15
C LEU A 62 1.01 -7.68 9.80
N GLU A 63 1.76 -8.15 8.80
CA GLU A 63 1.22 -8.55 7.50
C GLU A 63 0.12 -9.60 7.66
N GLN A 64 0.35 -10.66 8.45
CA GLN A 64 -0.68 -11.67 8.71
C GLN A 64 -1.94 -11.08 9.38
N GLN A 65 -1.76 -10.14 10.30
CA GLN A 65 -2.86 -9.52 11.03
C GLN A 65 -3.69 -8.58 10.14
N PHE A 66 -3.05 -7.83 9.24
CA PHE A 66 -3.68 -6.75 8.48
C PHE A 66 -3.90 -7.08 6.99
N ALA A 67 -3.52 -8.26 6.52
CA ALA A 67 -3.63 -8.63 5.11
C ALA A 67 -5.03 -8.40 4.53
N VAL A 68 -6.09 -8.84 5.22
CA VAL A 68 -7.48 -8.71 4.74
C VAL A 68 -7.90 -7.25 4.62
N ASP A 69 -7.57 -6.43 5.62
CA ASP A 69 -7.92 -5.00 5.63
C ASP A 69 -7.15 -4.25 4.54
N VAL A 70 -5.86 -4.53 4.38
CA VAL A 70 -5.01 -3.95 3.35
C VAL A 70 -5.51 -4.32 1.95
N ILE A 71 -5.80 -5.59 1.72
CA ILE A 71 -6.36 -6.06 0.43
C ILE A 71 -7.68 -5.35 0.13
N SER A 72 -8.58 -5.27 1.10
CA SER A 72 -9.87 -4.61 0.93
C SER A 72 -9.73 -3.12 0.61
N ALA A 73 -8.83 -2.42 1.32
CA ALA A 73 -8.53 -1.02 1.07
C ALA A 73 -7.91 -0.80 -0.32
N LEU A 74 -6.99 -1.67 -0.73
CA LEU A 74 -6.36 -1.63 -2.06
C LEU A 74 -7.37 -1.85 -3.18
N VAL A 75 -8.23 -2.86 -3.09
CA VAL A 75 -9.28 -3.12 -4.10
C VAL A 75 -10.19 -1.90 -4.27
N LYS A 76 -10.59 -1.27 -3.17
CA LYS A 76 -11.39 -0.04 -3.19
C LYS A 76 -10.63 1.12 -3.85
N ALA A 77 -9.37 1.33 -3.46
CA ALA A 77 -8.53 2.39 -4.01
C ALA A 77 -8.26 2.20 -5.52
N ILE A 78 -7.96 0.97 -5.94
CA ILE A 78 -7.77 0.58 -7.35
C ILE A 78 -9.02 0.94 -8.16
N THR A 79 -10.20 0.57 -7.68
CA THR A 79 -11.47 0.86 -8.37
C THR A 79 -11.68 2.37 -8.55
N ILE A 80 -11.37 3.18 -7.52
CA ILE A 80 -11.49 4.64 -7.59
C ILE A 80 -10.50 5.23 -8.60
N VAL A 81 -9.24 4.80 -8.57
CA VAL A 81 -8.20 5.34 -9.45
C VAL A 81 -8.40 4.89 -10.89
N GLN A 82 -8.80 3.64 -11.13
CA GLN A 82 -9.12 3.15 -12.47
C GLN A 82 -10.31 3.88 -13.10
N ALA A 83 -11.31 4.26 -12.31
CA ALA A 83 -12.46 5.00 -12.83
C ALA A 83 -12.11 6.41 -13.30
N ARG A 84 -11.10 7.06 -12.69
CA ARG A 84 -10.66 8.42 -13.01
C ARG A 84 -9.14 8.56 -12.81
N PRO A 85 -8.32 7.98 -13.71
CA PRO A 85 -6.89 8.00 -13.55
C PRO A 85 -6.34 9.41 -13.85
N ARG A 86 -5.33 9.84 -13.09
CA ARG A 86 -4.72 11.17 -13.24
C ARG A 86 -3.37 11.15 -13.96
N HIS A 87 -2.87 9.97 -14.33
CA HIS A 87 -1.65 9.84 -15.10
C HIS A 87 -1.79 10.51 -16.48
N GLY A 88 -0.78 11.26 -16.93
CA GLY A 88 -0.82 12.01 -18.19
C GLY A 88 -1.49 13.39 -18.13
N ALA A 89 -1.93 13.84 -16.94
CA ALA A 89 -2.35 15.22 -16.69
C ALA A 89 -1.21 16.11 -16.15
N GLU A 90 0.05 15.71 -16.38
CA GLU A 90 1.26 16.49 -16.09
C GLU A 90 1.90 16.97 -17.39
#